data_AF-A0A8U8AWK9-F1
#
_entry.id   AF-A0A8U8AWK9-F1
#
_cell.length_a   1.000
_cell.length_b   1.000
_cell.length_c   1.000
_cell.angle_alpha   90.00
_cell.angle_beta   90.00
_cell.angle_gamma   90.00
#
_symmetry.space_group_name_H-M   'P 1'
#
loop_
_entity.id
_entity.type
_entity.pdbx_description
1 polymer ?
#
loop_
_entity_poly.entity_id
_entity_poly.type
_entity_poly.pdbx_seq_one_letter_code
_entity_poly.pdbx_strand_id
1 'polypeptide(L)'
;LAGCTEYKSMLDVVVNAFYVQDGRYCPISELICYLATFQLEEIGLQHFSRIVKSLDTAKMQQFLRFFFNDLYLNTWIKDEWSHIYDSVYVKENLIDPLLRWQPKVQQLIEKLTDKLSNRSSTVKTSRVTQPKEFNLTVPKPRAIPPPSPAPLPVPPSIYKPPKERKQLEEIKTKNIQKAKVSIFCSSSILFFLLNWFFFIIDNIPIKLNTAAILREGALYQRKLEEELKRVENLQQGAGDSSEFLEWQKQMRGKDVEDQLAEIECRRLQGKLSYEEAVLAHQNVIQENKKKADLLREEKAELMHLYAEKRLQEQKEMKELVEQVMEGHKNVKQVKEKIQEYKQQIVQQVCEETGELLRQALEEQEEKNRKRYELIQQIRAIESTPSIRHKFVDLTETGGHGLFGEMSVVELRERLALLKEAQKAAEEEKRDQIIHEKQAKEQLILDKLDQISQFRAELERAAAFKSPLRRRTSREQNTGLLYFCQGLHWGQDFLLILENNFHQI
;
A
#
# COMPACT_ATOMS: atom_id res chain seq x y z
N LEU A 1 -2.03 17.35 33.45
CA LEU A 1 -3.39 16.77 33.40
C LEU A 1 -4.45 17.85 33.15
N ALA A 2 -4.52 18.95 33.91
CA ALA A 2 -5.46 20.06 33.64
C ALA A 2 -5.44 20.54 32.17
N GLY A 3 -4.26 20.75 31.59
CA GLY A 3 -4.13 21.07 30.15
C GLY A 3 -4.77 20.06 29.19
N CYS A 4 -4.79 18.76 29.52
CA CYS A 4 -5.46 17.76 28.67
C CYS A 4 -6.99 17.95 28.66
N THR A 5 -7.57 18.41 29.77
CA THR A 5 -9.00 18.77 29.84
C THR A 5 -9.30 20.16 29.26
N GLU A 6 -8.35 21.09 29.26
CA GLU A 6 -8.49 22.44 28.68
C GLU A 6 -8.44 22.42 27.14
N TYR A 7 -7.44 21.75 26.57
CA TYR A 7 -7.26 21.65 25.11
C TYR A 7 -8.02 20.46 24.48
N LYS A 8 -8.98 19.88 25.20
CA LYS A 8 -9.59 18.59 24.85
C LYS A 8 -10.18 18.55 23.45
N SER A 9 -10.93 19.57 23.03
CA SER A 9 -11.55 19.64 21.69
C SER A 9 -10.52 19.56 20.55
N MET A 10 -9.35 20.19 20.73
CA MET A 10 -8.26 20.21 19.76
C MET A 10 -7.48 18.88 19.73
N LEU A 11 -7.32 18.23 20.88
CA LEU A 11 -6.70 16.90 20.99
C LEU A 11 -7.63 15.81 20.41
N ASP A 12 -8.93 15.91 20.68
CA ASP A 12 -9.96 14.96 20.21
C ASP A 12 -10.05 14.91 18.67
N VAL A 13 -9.78 16.01 17.95
CA VAL A 13 -9.65 16.01 16.47
C VAL A 13 -8.62 14.99 16.00
N VAL A 14 -7.40 15.03 16.56
CA VAL A 14 -6.31 14.13 16.18
C VAL A 14 -6.54 12.70 16.71
N VAL A 15 -7.01 12.58 17.94
CA VAL A 15 -7.19 11.29 18.62
C VAL A 15 -8.32 10.47 18.01
N ASN A 16 -9.46 11.09 17.66
CA ASN A 16 -10.56 10.38 17.01
C ASN A 16 -10.21 9.97 15.57
N ALA A 17 -9.54 10.84 14.80
CA ALA A 17 -9.06 10.48 13.46
C ALA A 17 -8.07 9.30 13.50
N PHE A 18 -7.16 9.28 14.49
CA PHE A 18 -6.28 8.13 14.72
C PHE A 18 -7.06 6.84 15.04
N TYR A 19 -8.10 6.91 15.88
CA TYR A 19 -8.93 5.74 16.20
C TYR A 19 -9.76 5.24 15.01
N VAL A 20 -10.20 6.13 14.11
CA VAL A 20 -10.87 5.74 12.84
C VAL A 20 -9.90 5.03 11.90
N GLN A 21 -8.64 5.46 11.82
CA GLN A 21 -7.65 4.88 10.89
C GLN A 21 -7.02 3.57 11.41
N ASP A 22 -6.58 3.51 12.66
CA ASP A 22 -5.84 2.36 13.22
C ASP A 22 -6.69 1.44 14.12
N GLY A 23 -7.95 1.80 14.39
CA GLY A 23 -8.97 0.91 14.97
C GLY A 23 -8.74 0.45 16.42
N ARG A 24 -7.74 1.01 17.13
CA ARG A 24 -7.34 0.57 18.49
C ARG A 24 -7.34 1.71 19.50
N TYR A 25 -8.38 1.74 20.33
CA TYR A 25 -8.48 2.68 21.45
C TYR A 25 -7.24 2.60 22.37
N CYS A 26 -6.68 3.77 22.70
CA CYS A 26 -5.49 3.89 23.52
C CYS A 26 -5.58 5.23 24.29
N PRO A 27 -6.06 5.27 25.54
CA PRO A 27 -6.30 6.53 26.27
C PRO A 27 -5.01 7.33 26.55
N ILE A 28 -3.85 6.75 26.24
CA ILE A 28 -2.54 7.39 26.38
C ILE A 28 -2.20 8.26 25.15
N SER A 29 -2.91 8.12 24.01
CA SER A 29 -2.69 8.96 22.83
C SER A 29 -3.08 10.43 23.06
N GLU A 30 -4.13 10.70 23.83
CA GLU A 30 -4.54 12.07 24.23
C GLU A 30 -3.45 12.78 25.05
N LEU A 31 -2.89 12.07 26.04
CA LEU A 31 -1.77 12.57 26.85
C LEU A 31 -0.49 12.76 26.02
N ILE A 32 -0.16 11.83 25.11
CA ILE A 32 1.04 11.93 24.26
C ILE A 32 0.88 12.99 23.17
N CYS A 33 -0.35 13.22 22.66
CA CYS A 33 -0.65 14.34 21.78
C CYS A 33 -0.39 15.68 22.48
N TYR A 34 -0.98 15.89 23.68
CA TYR A 34 -0.74 17.07 24.51
C TYR A 34 0.75 17.30 24.82
N LEU A 35 1.47 16.23 25.16
CA LEU A 35 2.91 16.32 25.43
C LEU A 35 3.74 16.63 24.18
N ALA A 36 3.28 16.20 23.00
CA ALA A 36 3.95 16.46 21.73
C ALA A 36 3.66 17.87 21.18
N THR A 37 2.46 18.42 21.43
CA THR A 37 2.06 19.77 20.99
C THR A 37 2.60 20.87 21.91
N PHE A 38 2.26 20.83 23.21
CA PHE A 38 2.45 21.96 24.12
C PHE A 38 3.69 21.86 25.02
N GLN A 39 4.35 20.70 25.06
CA GLN A 39 5.41 20.42 26.05
C GLN A 39 6.70 19.87 25.44
N LEU A 40 6.76 19.61 24.13
CA LEU A 40 7.90 18.96 23.49
C LEU A 40 9.16 19.85 23.47
N GLU A 41 8.99 21.17 23.40
CA GLU A 41 10.09 22.15 23.46
C GLU A 41 10.59 22.35 24.90
N GLU A 42 9.70 22.34 25.92
CA GLU A 42 10.08 22.49 27.34
C GLU A 42 10.71 21.22 27.93
N ILE A 43 10.11 20.05 27.69
CA ILE A 43 10.56 18.75 28.20
C ILE A 43 11.76 18.23 27.42
N GLY A 44 11.82 18.56 26.13
CA GLY A 44 12.85 18.13 25.20
C GLY A 44 12.74 16.66 24.76
N LEU A 45 13.14 16.41 23.51
CA LEU A 45 13.06 15.10 22.85
C LEU A 45 13.64 13.94 23.67
N GLN A 46 14.69 14.15 24.47
CA GLN A 46 15.31 13.08 25.27
C GLN A 46 14.38 12.53 26.36
N HIS A 47 13.67 13.42 27.07
CA HIS A 47 12.70 13.00 28.10
C HIS A 47 11.41 12.48 27.46
N PHE A 48 10.91 13.14 26.43
CA PHE A 48 9.81 12.64 25.60
C PHE A 48 10.11 11.20 25.09
N SER A 49 11.33 10.94 24.63
CA SER A 49 11.76 9.62 24.18
C SER A 49 11.79 8.57 25.30
N ARG A 50 12.12 8.95 26.55
CA ARG A 50 12.04 8.03 27.69
C ARG A 50 10.58 7.67 28.01
N ILE A 51 9.68 8.67 28.02
CA ILE A 51 8.24 8.47 28.25
C ILE A 51 7.67 7.53 27.17
N VAL A 52 7.86 7.87 25.89
CA VAL A 52 7.40 7.05 24.75
C VAL A 52 7.93 5.60 24.81
N LYS A 53 9.19 5.40 25.20
CA LYS A 53 9.80 4.05 25.33
C LYS A 53 9.35 3.26 26.56
N SER A 54 8.73 3.91 27.56
CA SER A 54 8.14 3.25 28.72
C SER A 54 6.71 2.73 28.47
N LEU A 55 6.11 3.17 27.36
CA LEU A 55 4.76 2.80 26.92
C LEU A 55 4.81 1.67 25.88
N ASP A 56 3.63 1.21 25.44
CA ASP A 56 3.47 0.20 24.40
C ASP A 56 4.18 0.65 23.10
N THR A 57 5.33 0.05 22.82
CA THR A 57 6.22 0.43 21.72
C THR A 57 5.56 0.29 20.35
N ALA A 58 4.61 -0.64 20.17
CA ALA A 58 3.91 -0.79 18.89
C ALA A 58 2.86 0.32 18.73
N LYS A 59 1.99 0.51 19.73
CA LYS A 59 0.95 1.57 19.68
C LYS A 59 1.54 2.97 19.59
N MET A 60 2.66 3.23 20.27
CA MET A 60 3.36 4.52 20.19
C MET A 60 4.06 4.72 18.84
N GLN A 61 4.62 3.68 18.23
CA GLN A 61 5.23 3.75 16.89
C GLN A 61 4.17 4.05 15.82
N GLN A 62 2.99 3.44 15.93
CA GLN A 62 1.81 3.76 15.12
C GLN A 62 1.34 5.20 15.32
N PHE A 63 1.04 5.60 16.58
CA PHE A 63 0.51 6.94 16.88
C PHE A 63 1.45 8.07 16.45
N LEU A 64 2.76 7.95 16.73
CA LEU A 64 3.73 8.97 16.32
C LEU A 64 3.91 9.04 14.80
N ARG A 65 3.82 7.90 14.09
CA ARG A 65 3.85 7.87 12.62
C ARG A 65 2.61 8.53 12.00
N PHE A 66 1.44 8.38 12.62
CA PHE A 66 0.23 9.09 12.22
C PHE A 66 0.36 10.60 12.49
N PHE A 67 0.67 10.99 13.73
CA PHE A 67 0.61 12.38 14.16
C PHE A 67 1.73 13.26 13.57
N PHE A 68 2.96 12.76 13.43
CA PHE A 68 4.08 13.48 12.79
C PHE A 68 4.15 13.25 11.27
N ASN A 69 3.02 12.94 10.62
CA ASN A 69 2.93 12.92 9.16
C ASN A 69 2.82 14.34 8.62
N ASP A 70 3.84 14.76 7.85
CA ASP A 70 3.95 16.07 7.23
C ASP A 70 2.72 16.48 6.41
N LEU A 71 2.13 15.53 5.68
CA LEU A 71 0.93 15.76 4.88
C LEU A 71 -0.30 16.06 5.76
N TYR A 72 -0.45 15.36 6.88
CA TYR A 72 -1.61 15.53 7.77
C TYR A 72 -1.48 16.82 8.58
N LEU A 73 -0.28 17.14 9.07
CA LEU A 73 0.01 18.38 9.80
C LEU A 73 -0.22 19.64 8.95
N ASN A 74 0.17 19.64 7.67
CA ASN A 74 0.01 20.82 6.81
C ASN A 74 -1.41 20.99 6.22
N THR A 75 -2.19 19.91 6.14
CA THR A 75 -3.58 19.91 5.63
C THR A 75 -4.59 19.83 6.77
N TRP A 76 -5.34 18.73 6.88
CA TRP A 76 -6.55 18.63 7.68
C TRP A 76 -6.33 18.89 9.18
N ILE A 77 -5.19 18.55 9.78
CA ILE A 77 -4.93 18.85 11.21
C ILE A 77 -4.88 20.37 11.42
N LYS A 78 -4.13 21.09 10.56
CA LYS A 78 -4.06 22.55 10.61
C LYS A 78 -5.42 23.19 10.33
N ASP A 79 -6.15 22.67 9.35
CA ASP A 79 -7.40 23.28 8.91
C ASP A 79 -8.52 23.08 9.95
N GLU A 80 -8.65 21.88 10.53
CA GLU A 80 -9.56 21.60 11.67
C GLU A 80 -9.16 22.38 12.93
N TRP A 81 -7.87 22.47 13.26
CA TRP A 81 -7.41 23.31 14.38
C TRP A 81 -7.68 24.80 14.14
N SER A 82 -7.67 25.26 12.87
CA SER A 82 -8.04 26.62 12.48
C SER A 82 -9.56 26.90 12.53
N HIS A 83 -10.39 25.89 12.83
CA HIS A 83 -11.79 26.07 13.21
C HIS A 83 -11.98 26.24 14.73
N ILE A 84 -10.96 25.92 15.55
CA ILE A 84 -11.00 26.02 17.02
C ILE A 84 -10.21 27.24 17.52
N TYR A 85 -9.09 27.56 16.88
CA TYR A 85 -8.21 28.69 17.19
C TYR A 85 -7.89 29.50 15.94
N ASP A 86 -7.37 30.73 16.09
CA ASP A 86 -6.96 31.54 14.93
C ASP A 86 -5.88 30.84 14.09
N SER A 87 -6.13 30.75 12.79
CA SER A 87 -5.22 30.25 11.75
C SER A 87 -3.76 30.71 11.87
N VAL A 88 -3.52 31.97 12.27
CA VAL A 88 -2.15 32.49 12.46
C VAL A 88 -1.51 31.83 13.68
N TYR A 89 -2.23 31.82 14.81
CA TYR A 89 -1.78 31.17 16.05
C TYR A 89 -1.54 29.67 15.85
N VAL A 90 -2.47 28.97 15.17
CA VAL A 90 -2.36 27.53 14.87
C VAL A 90 -1.11 27.24 14.04
N LYS A 91 -0.86 28.02 12.99
CA LYS A 91 0.33 27.83 12.16
C LYS A 91 1.61 28.06 12.96
N GLU A 92 1.77 29.23 13.56
CA GLU A 92 3.05 29.68 14.13
C GLU A 92 3.38 29.00 15.47
N ASN A 93 2.38 28.66 16.29
CA ASN A 93 2.59 28.17 17.66
C ASN A 93 2.29 26.67 17.84
N LEU A 94 1.58 26.04 16.90
CA LEU A 94 1.24 24.60 16.98
C LEU A 94 1.90 23.81 15.84
N ILE A 95 1.69 24.19 14.58
CA ILE A 95 2.15 23.41 13.41
C ILE A 95 3.64 23.61 13.15
N ASP A 96 4.13 24.84 13.03
CA ASP A 96 5.54 25.13 12.72
C ASP A 96 6.51 24.51 13.76
N PRO A 97 6.22 24.49 15.09
CA PRO A 97 7.01 23.74 16.08
C PRO A 97 6.96 22.22 15.89
N LEU A 98 5.80 21.63 15.58
CA LEU A 98 5.69 20.18 15.31
C LEU A 98 6.53 19.78 14.09
N LEU A 99 6.48 20.56 13.01
CA LEU A 99 7.30 20.36 11.81
C LEU A 99 8.80 20.51 12.10
N ARG A 100 9.19 21.45 12.96
CA ARG A 100 10.58 21.63 13.43
C ARG A 100 11.09 20.45 14.29
N TRP A 101 10.22 19.70 14.94
CA TRP A 101 10.57 18.47 15.67
C TRP A 101 10.42 17.18 14.84
N GLN A 102 9.59 17.18 13.80
CA GLN A 102 9.29 16.05 12.91
C GLN A 102 10.51 15.20 12.50
N PRO A 103 11.62 15.74 11.96
CA PRO A 103 12.75 14.90 11.51
C PRO A 103 13.49 14.22 12.68
N LYS A 104 13.42 14.80 13.89
CA LYS A 104 14.00 14.21 15.10
C LYS A 104 13.07 13.16 15.73
N VAL A 105 11.76 13.29 15.52
CA VAL A 105 10.76 12.29 15.92
C VAL A 105 10.72 11.12 14.93
N GLN A 106 10.95 11.34 13.63
CA GLN A 106 11.14 10.26 12.65
C GLN A 106 12.32 9.35 13.03
N GLN A 107 13.46 9.93 13.39
CA GLN A 107 14.61 9.18 13.96
C GLN A 107 14.29 8.41 15.25
N LEU A 108 13.20 8.73 15.95
CA LEU A 108 12.70 7.99 17.10
C LEU A 108 11.78 6.86 16.64
N ILE A 109 10.86 7.12 15.72
CA ILE A 109 9.94 6.14 15.10
C ILE A 109 10.73 5.00 14.43
N GLU A 110 11.80 5.30 13.70
CA GLU A 110 12.75 4.31 13.16
C GLU A 110 13.31 3.41 14.27
N LYS A 111 13.85 4.02 15.34
CA LYS A 111 14.43 3.29 16.50
C LYS A 111 13.40 2.51 17.33
N LEU A 112 12.10 2.76 17.18
CA LEU A 112 11.04 1.89 17.70
C LEU A 112 10.69 0.76 16.71
N THR A 113 10.70 1.05 15.41
CA THR A 113 10.46 0.08 14.33
C THR A 113 11.54 -1.00 14.31
N ASP A 114 12.82 -0.62 14.43
CA ASP A 114 13.96 -1.54 14.55
C ASP A 114 13.85 -2.43 15.79
N LYS A 115 13.32 -1.91 16.90
CA LYS A 115 13.08 -2.72 18.10
C LYS A 115 11.93 -3.71 17.92
N LEU A 116 10.94 -3.36 17.12
CA LEU A 116 9.81 -4.23 16.82
C LEU A 116 10.21 -5.36 15.86
N SER A 117 10.97 -5.06 14.80
CA SER A 117 11.48 -6.06 13.85
C SER A 117 12.47 -7.04 14.50
N ASN A 118 13.43 -6.54 15.30
CA ASN A 118 14.40 -7.39 15.99
C ASN A 118 13.78 -8.23 17.14
N ARG A 119 12.56 -7.92 17.58
CA ARG A 119 11.82 -8.78 18.52
C ARG A 119 11.34 -10.08 17.87
N SER A 120 11.13 -10.09 16.56
CA SER A 120 10.73 -11.27 15.79
C SER A 120 11.89 -12.20 15.41
N SER A 121 13.14 -11.73 15.46
CA SER A 121 14.33 -12.49 15.04
C SER A 121 15.11 -13.15 16.18
N THR A 122 14.72 -12.94 17.45
CA THR A 122 15.48 -13.39 18.63
C THR A 122 15.24 -14.84 19.06
N VAL A 123 15.19 -15.76 18.10
CA VAL A 123 15.41 -17.21 18.38
C VAL A 123 16.92 -17.44 18.48
N LYS A 124 17.42 -17.67 19.70
CA LYS A 124 18.85 -17.95 19.94
C LYS A 124 19.22 -19.38 19.53
N THR A 125 19.54 -19.59 18.26
CA THR A 125 20.30 -20.78 17.84
C THR A 125 21.78 -20.63 18.22
N SER A 126 22.33 -21.65 18.86
CA SER A 126 23.75 -21.73 19.22
C SER A 126 24.62 -21.85 17.96
N ARG A 127 25.74 -21.12 17.92
CA ARG A 127 26.69 -21.17 16.80
C ARG A 127 27.26 -22.58 16.62
N VAL A 128 27.10 -23.15 15.42
CA VAL A 128 27.89 -24.27 14.93
C VAL A 128 28.87 -23.72 13.90
N THR A 129 30.15 -24.08 14.03
CA THR A 129 31.22 -23.61 13.14
C THR A 129 31.18 -24.38 11.82
N GLN A 130 31.10 -23.69 10.68
CA GLN A 130 31.36 -24.29 9.37
C GLN A 130 32.77 -23.94 8.88
N PRO A 131 33.49 -24.87 8.22
CA PRO A 131 34.77 -24.57 7.58
C PRO A 131 34.59 -23.55 6.45
N LYS A 132 35.60 -22.68 6.27
CA LYS A 132 35.65 -21.74 5.14
C LYS A 132 36.72 -22.19 4.17
N GLU A 133 36.31 -22.61 2.98
CA GLU A 133 37.23 -23.06 1.93
C GLU A 133 38.10 -21.92 1.38
N PHE A 134 39.27 -22.29 0.85
CA PHE A 134 40.24 -21.36 0.28
C PHE A 134 40.04 -21.23 -1.23
N ASN A 135 40.17 -20.00 -1.75
CA ASN A 135 39.94 -19.74 -3.17
C ASN A 135 41.11 -20.26 -4.02
N LEU A 136 40.86 -21.27 -4.85
CA LEU A 136 41.72 -21.60 -5.98
C LEU A 136 41.68 -20.48 -7.04
N THR A 137 42.79 -20.32 -7.76
CA THR A 137 43.03 -19.16 -8.62
C THR A 137 42.12 -19.10 -9.85
N VAL A 138 41.28 -18.07 -9.92
CA VAL A 138 40.63 -17.59 -11.15
C VAL A 138 41.33 -16.29 -11.59
N PRO A 139 41.72 -16.12 -12.87
CA PRO A 139 42.48 -14.95 -13.29
C PRO A 139 41.64 -13.66 -13.22
N LYS A 140 42.26 -12.60 -12.67
CA LYS A 140 41.64 -11.29 -12.46
C LYS A 140 41.40 -10.57 -13.81
N PRO A 141 40.20 -10.02 -14.08
CA PRO A 141 39.95 -9.24 -15.28
C PRO A 141 40.92 -8.06 -15.44
N ARG A 142 41.35 -7.80 -16.68
CA ARG A 142 42.34 -6.76 -16.99
C ARG A 142 41.67 -5.38 -16.86
N ALA A 143 42.25 -4.49 -16.06
CA ALA A 143 41.78 -3.12 -15.95
C ALA A 143 41.95 -2.36 -17.27
N ILE A 144 40.95 -1.57 -17.65
CA ILE A 144 41.00 -0.65 -18.78
C ILE A 144 41.88 0.55 -18.38
N PRO A 145 42.81 1.02 -19.23
CA PRO A 145 43.67 2.16 -18.91
C PRO A 145 42.85 3.47 -18.80
N PRO A 146 43.26 4.42 -17.94
CA PRO A 146 42.60 5.72 -17.82
C PRO A 146 42.83 6.59 -19.08
N PRO A 147 41.91 7.52 -19.40
CA PRO A 147 42.06 8.43 -20.53
C PRO A 147 43.18 9.46 -20.30
N SER A 148 43.68 10.03 -21.41
CA SER A 148 44.70 11.08 -21.42
C SER A 148 44.29 12.31 -20.60
N PRO A 149 45.23 12.99 -19.89
CA PRO A 149 44.97 14.30 -19.30
C PRO A 149 44.56 15.34 -20.36
N ALA A 150 43.71 16.27 -19.95
CA ALA A 150 43.28 17.40 -20.77
C ALA A 150 44.31 18.55 -20.76
N PRO A 151 44.26 19.49 -21.73
CA PRO A 151 45.18 20.63 -21.78
C PRO A 151 45.06 21.56 -20.56
N LEU A 152 46.19 22.15 -20.15
CA LEU A 152 46.22 23.15 -19.07
C LEU A 152 45.49 24.45 -19.47
N PRO A 153 44.89 25.20 -18.52
CA PRO A 153 44.20 26.44 -18.83
C PRO A 153 45.14 27.53 -19.36
N VAL A 154 44.77 28.14 -20.48
CA VAL A 154 45.48 29.29 -21.07
C VAL A 154 45.14 30.56 -20.27
N PRO A 155 46.12 31.44 -19.93
CA PRO A 155 45.86 32.60 -19.07
C PRO A 155 44.81 33.59 -19.63
N PRO A 156 44.00 34.24 -18.77
CA PRO A 156 42.79 34.98 -19.15
C PRO A 156 43.05 36.35 -19.82
N SER A 157 44.27 36.65 -20.25
CA SER A 157 44.61 37.89 -20.96
C SER A 157 44.14 37.93 -22.41
N ILE A 158 43.96 36.77 -23.05
CA ILE A 158 43.60 36.65 -24.48
C ILE A 158 42.14 37.05 -24.78
N TYR A 159 41.23 36.93 -23.80
CA TYR A 159 39.78 37.12 -24.00
C TYR A 159 39.25 38.54 -23.71
N LYS A 160 40.12 39.51 -23.40
CA LYS A 160 39.70 40.91 -23.15
C LYS A 160 39.76 41.72 -24.46
N PRO A 161 38.63 42.21 -25.01
CA PRO A 161 38.65 42.99 -26.24
C PRO A 161 39.38 44.35 -26.04
N PRO A 162 40.09 44.87 -27.06
CA PRO A 162 40.80 46.14 -26.97
C PRO A 162 39.90 47.31 -26.55
N LYS A 163 40.42 48.23 -25.73
CA LYS A 163 39.68 49.40 -25.22
C LYS A 163 39.06 50.24 -26.34
N GLU A 164 39.78 50.36 -27.46
CA GLU A 164 39.36 51.03 -28.70
C GLU A 164 38.01 50.53 -29.23
N ARG A 165 37.73 49.21 -29.14
CA ARG A 165 36.46 48.65 -29.66
C ARG A 165 35.26 49.19 -28.88
N LYS A 166 35.38 49.31 -27.55
CA LYS A 166 34.32 49.89 -26.70
C LYS A 166 34.09 51.37 -27.01
N GLN A 167 35.16 52.14 -27.24
CA GLN A 167 35.07 53.55 -27.63
C GLN A 167 34.41 53.72 -29.01
N LEU A 168 34.71 52.83 -29.97
CA LEU A 168 34.08 52.84 -31.29
C LEU A 168 32.58 52.51 -31.23
N GLU A 169 32.16 51.63 -30.32
CA GLU A 169 30.74 51.33 -30.07
C GLU A 169 30.01 52.49 -29.36
N GLU A 170 30.65 53.18 -28.41
CA GLU A 170 30.12 54.42 -27.83
C GLU A 170 29.93 55.53 -28.90
N ILE A 171 30.89 55.69 -29.81
CA ILE A 171 30.79 56.70 -30.89
C ILE A 171 29.68 56.30 -31.87
N LYS A 172 29.58 55.03 -32.26
CA LYS A 172 28.48 54.52 -33.10
C LYS A 172 27.12 54.74 -32.46
N THR A 173 26.94 54.38 -31.19
CA THR A 173 25.65 54.52 -30.48
C THR A 173 25.25 55.99 -30.32
N LYS A 174 26.17 56.88 -29.95
CA LYS A 174 25.92 58.33 -29.88
C LYS A 174 25.56 58.95 -31.24
N ASN A 175 26.21 58.52 -32.33
CA ASN A 175 25.87 58.96 -33.68
C ASN A 175 24.52 58.41 -34.16
N ILE A 176 24.19 57.15 -33.84
CA ILE A 176 22.87 56.56 -34.11
C ILE A 176 21.76 57.30 -33.35
N GLN A 177 22.00 57.70 -32.10
CA GLN A 177 21.04 58.52 -31.34
C GLN A 177 20.84 59.90 -31.99
N LYS A 178 21.92 60.61 -32.37
CA LYS A 178 21.81 61.90 -33.07
C LYS A 178 21.07 61.79 -34.41
N ALA A 179 21.36 60.74 -35.20
CA ALA A 179 20.65 60.48 -36.45
C ALA A 179 19.15 60.21 -36.22
N LYS A 180 18.81 59.40 -35.21
CA LYS A 180 17.40 59.13 -34.82
C LYS A 180 16.68 60.41 -34.41
N VAL A 181 17.28 61.29 -33.60
CA VAL A 181 16.66 62.56 -33.19
C VAL A 181 16.43 63.49 -34.40
N SER A 182 17.37 63.57 -35.34
CA SER A 182 17.20 64.37 -36.57
C SER A 182 16.04 63.86 -37.44
N ILE A 183 15.94 62.54 -37.63
CA ILE A 183 14.85 61.89 -38.37
C ILE A 183 13.50 62.07 -37.65
N PHE A 184 13.49 62.00 -36.32
CA PHE A 184 12.26 62.15 -35.52
C PHE A 184 11.73 63.59 -35.51
N CYS A 185 12.62 64.58 -35.48
CA CYS A 185 12.24 66.00 -35.52
C CYS A 185 11.66 66.39 -36.90
N SER A 186 12.26 65.88 -37.99
CA SER A 186 11.78 66.11 -39.35
C SER A 186 10.50 65.32 -39.68
N SER A 187 10.36 64.07 -39.20
CA SER A 187 9.14 63.29 -39.42
C SER A 187 7.94 63.83 -38.63
N SER A 188 8.15 64.41 -37.45
CA SER A 188 7.07 64.97 -36.63
C SER A 188 6.30 66.09 -37.34
N ILE A 189 7.00 67.01 -38.00
CA ILE A 189 6.37 68.15 -38.71
C ILE A 189 5.55 67.65 -39.91
N LEU A 190 6.10 66.70 -40.69
CA LEU A 190 5.39 66.05 -41.78
C LEU A 190 4.18 65.25 -41.28
N PHE A 191 4.30 64.56 -40.15
CA PHE A 191 3.20 63.80 -39.54
C PHE A 191 2.05 64.71 -39.12
N PHE A 192 2.31 65.83 -38.44
CA PHE A 192 1.25 66.77 -38.05
C PHE A 192 0.54 67.39 -39.25
N LEU A 193 1.28 67.78 -40.31
CA LEU A 193 0.68 68.34 -41.52
C LEU A 193 -0.15 67.31 -42.31
N LEU A 194 0.35 66.09 -42.47
CA LEU A 194 -0.40 65.00 -43.15
C LEU A 194 -1.64 64.59 -42.35
N ASN A 195 -1.54 64.48 -41.02
CA ASN A 195 -2.65 64.05 -40.17
C ASN A 195 -3.75 65.12 -40.11
N TRP A 196 -3.38 66.42 -40.05
CA TRP A 196 -4.35 67.52 -40.18
C TRP A 196 -5.06 67.52 -41.54
N PHE A 197 -4.34 67.29 -42.64
CA PHE A 197 -4.94 67.22 -43.98
C PHE A 197 -5.86 66.01 -44.16
N PHE A 198 -5.49 64.85 -43.57
CA PHE A 198 -6.30 63.62 -43.61
C PHE A 198 -7.61 63.78 -42.82
N PHE A 199 -7.55 64.35 -41.61
CA PHE A 199 -8.71 64.59 -40.74
C PHE A 199 -9.80 65.47 -41.38
N ILE A 200 -9.43 66.36 -42.32
CA ILE A 200 -10.37 67.20 -43.07
C ILE A 200 -11.13 66.38 -44.15
N ILE A 201 -10.51 65.33 -44.70
CA ILE A 201 -11.09 64.52 -45.78
C ILE A 201 -12.10 63.49 -45.23
N ASP A 202 -11.79 62.87 -44.10
CA ASP A 202 -12.63 61.80 -43.50
C ASP A 202 -14.04 62.26 -43.06
N ASN A 203 -14.28 63.57 -42.98
CA ASN A 203 -15.55 64.16 -42.53
C ASN A 203 -16.53 64.53 -43.67
N ILE A 204 -16.21 64.18 -44.93
CA ILE A 204 -17.10 64.40 -46.08
C ILE A 204 -17.99 63.16 -46.29
N PRO A 205 -19.33 63.26 -46.25
CA PRO A 205 -20.22 62.12 -46.45
C PRO A 205 -20.27 61.68 -47.92
N ILE A 206 -19.28 60.87 -48.34
CA ILE A 206 -19.22 60.29 -49.69
C ILE A 206 -20.36 59.28 -49.86
N LYS A 207 -21.30 59.59 -50.75
CA LYS A 207 -22.37 58.65 -51.17
C LYS A 207 -21.73 57.42 -51.83
N LEU A 208 -21.72 56.29 -51.13
CA LEU A 208 -21.12 55.04 -51.61
C LEU A 208 -21.86 54.53 -52.85
N ASN A 209 -21.11 54.19 -53.89
CA ASN A 209 -21.65 53.50 -55.07
C ASN A 209 -22.18 52.11 -54.66
N THR A 210 -23.26 51.64 -55.30
CA THR A 210 -23.87 50.32 -55.01
C THR A 210 -22.87 49.17 -55.11
N ALA A 211 -22.00 49.19 -56.12
CA ALA A 211 -20.92 48.22 -56.28
C ALA A 211 -19.80 48.33 -55.22
N ALA A 212 -19.71 49.41 -54.45
CA ALA A 212 -18.84 49.48 -53.26
C ALA A 212 -19.53 48.82 -52.05
N ILE A 213 -20.78 49.19 -51.79
CA ILE A 213 -21.63 48.61 -50.72
C ILE A 213 -21.66 47.08 -50.81
N LEU A 214 -21.94 46.54 -52.00
CA LEU A 214 -22.01 45.09 -52.20
C LEU A 214 -20.66 44.37 -52.02
N ARG A 215 -19.54 45.02 -52.36
CA ARG A 215 -18.18 44.46 -52.15
C ARG A 215 -17.77 44.48 -50.67
N GLU A 216 -18.13 45.54 -49.95
CA GLU A 216 -17.88 45.64 -48.51
C GLU A 216 -18.76 44.65 -47.72
N GLY A 217 -20.05 44.56 -48.06
CA GLY A 217 -20.98 43.58 -47.47
C GLY A 217 -20.51 42.13 -47.69
N ALA A 218 -20.06 41.78 -48.90
CA ALA A 218 -19.50 40.46 -49.19
C ALA A 218 -18.20 40.16 -48.41
N LEU A 219 -17.41 41.19 -48.05
CA LEU A 219 -16.23 41.05 -47.20
C LEU A 219 -16.60 40.79 -45.74
N TYR A 220 -17.66 41.40 -45.22
CA TYR A 220 -18.15 41.12 -43.87
C TYR A 220 -18.86 39.76 -43.78
N GLN A 221 -19.62 39.35 -44.81
CA GLN A 221 -20.25 38.02 -44.83
C GLN A 221 -19.22 36.90 -44.71
N ARG A 222 -18.10 36.96 -45.46
CA ARG A 222 -17.00 35.97 -45.33
C ARG A 222 -16.41 35.93 -43.92
N LYS A 223 -16.19 37.09 -43.28
CA LYS A 223 -15.70 37.16 -41.90
C LYS A 223 -16.70 36.56 -40.89
N LEU A 224 -17.99 36.80 -41.09
CA LEU A 224 -19.03 36.18 -40.27
C LEU A 224 -19.11 34.67 -40.49
N GLU A 225 -18.96 34.17 -41.73
CA GLU A 225 -18.83 32.73 -42.01
C GLU A 225 -17.58 32.11 -41.38
N GLU A 226 -16.45 32.83 -41.37
CA GLU A 226 -15.20 32.41 -40.73
C GLU A 226 -15.34 32.34 -39.20
N GLU A 227 -15.95 33.35 -38.57
CA GLU A 227 -16.21 33.35 -37.12
C GLU A 227 -17.33 32.35 -36.73
N LEU A 228 -18.35 32.12 -37.56
CA LEU A 228 -19.32 31.05 -37.35
C LEU A 228 -18.66 29.67 -37.39
N LYS A 229 -17.81 29.40 -38.40
CA LYS A 229 -17.02 28.15 -38.45
C LYS A 229 -16.05 28.04 -37.28
N ARG A 230 -15.51 29.15 -36.78
CA ARG A 230 -14.70 29.17 -35.55
C ARG A 230 -15.52 28.75 -34.33
N VAL A 231 -16.73 29.30 -34.15
CA VAL A 231 -17.63 28.96 -33.05
C VAL A 231 -18.12 27.52 -33.16
N GLU A 232 -18.47 27.07 -34.37
CA GLU A 232 -18.88 25.68 -34.64
C GLU A 232 -17.75 24.68 -34.31
N ASN A 233 -16.52 24.94 -34.75
CA ASN A 233 -15.36 24.11 -34.39
C ASN A 233 -15.06 24.12 -32.88
N LEU A 234 -15.32 25.22 -32.18
CA LEU A 234 -15.21 25.29 -30.71
C LEU A 234 -16.34 24.53 -30.01
N GLN A 235 -17.54 24.49 -30.59
CA GLN A 235 -18.67 23.71 -30.10
C GLN A 235 -18.47 22.21 -30.34
N GLN A 236 -17.95 21.81 -31.50
CA GLN A 236 -17.54 20.43 -31.80
C GLN A 236 -16.34 19.99 -30.92
N GLY A 237 -15.45 20.93 -30.58
CA GLY A 237 -14.34 20.70 -29.64
C GLY A 237 -14.74 20.64 -28.16
N ALA A 238 -15.98 21.00 -27.81
CA ALA A 238 -16.52 20.87 -26.45
C ALA A 238 -17.09 19.45 -26.25
N GLY A 239 -16.19 18.46 -26.20
CA GLY A 239 -16.55 17.04 -26.15
C GLY A 239 -17.50 16.67 -25.00
N ASP A 240 -18.47 15.82 -25.31
CA ASP A 240 -19.53 15.40 -24.39
C ASP A 240 -18.98 14.75 -23.12
N SER A 241 -19.46 15.19 -21.97
CA SER A 241 -19.11 14.58 -20.67
C SER A 241 -19.66 13.16 -20.49
N SER A 242 -20.47 12.64 -21.43
CA SER A 242 -21.06 11.30 -21.33
C SER A 242 -20.00 10.20 -21.32
N GLU A 243 -19.00 10.25 -22.21
CA GLU A 243 -17.93 9.24 -22.27
C GLU A 243 -17.17 9.12 -20.94
N PHE A 244 -16.85 10.27 -20.32
CA PHE A 244 -16.20 10.31 -19.02
C PHE A 244 -17.11 9.78 -17.89
N LEU A 245 -18.40 10.12 -17.91
CA LEU A 245 -19.37 9.64 -16.92
C LEU A 245 -19.67 8.14 -17.06
N GLU A 246 -19.67 7.61 -18.28
CA GLU A 246 -19.82 6.19 -18.58
C GLU A 246 -18.57 5.41 -18.17
N TRP A 247 -17.37 5.89 -18.51
CA TRP A 247 -16.11 5.35 -18.00
C TRP A 247 -16.09 5.35 -16.47
N GLN A 248 -16.48 6.45 -15.81
CA GLN A 248 -16.50 6.55 -14.35
C GLN A 248 -17.54 5.61 -13.71
N LYS A 249 -18.65 5.30 -14.38
CA LYS A 249 -19.60 4.25 -13.96
C LYS A 249 -18.98 2.86 -14.12
N GLN A 250 -18.33 2.57 -15.24
CA GLN A 250 -17.68 1.28 -15.50
C GLN A 250 -16.54 0.99 -14.51
N MET A 251 -15.69 1.99 -14.21
CA MET A 251 -14.63 1.84 -13.21
C MET A 251 -15.23 1.56 -11.82
N ARG A 252 -16.22 2.33 -11.38
CA ARG A 252 -16.93 2.07 -10.11
C ARG A 252 -17.62 0.70 -10.06
N GLY A 253 -18.08 0.16 -11.20
CA GLY A 253 -18.56 -1.21 -11.30
C GLY A 253 -17.47 -2.24 -11.00
N LYS A 254 -16.34 -2.13 -11.71
CA LYS A 254 -15.16 -3.00 -11.54
C LYS A 254 -14.59 -2.93 -10.13
N ASP A 255 -14.45 -1.72 -9.56
CA ASP A 255 -13.97 -1.51 -8.19
C ASP A 255 -14.83 -2.27 -7.15
N VAL A 256 -16.14 -2.45 -7.41
CA VAL A 256 -17.07 -3.21 -6.57
C VAL A 256 -17.01 -4.71 -6.87
N GLU A 257 -16.89 -5.11 -8.15
CA GLU A 257 -16.69 -6.51 -8.56
C GLU A 257 -15.40 -7.09 -7.95
N ASP A 258 -14.29 -6.35 -8.02
CA ASP A 258 -13.00 -6.72 -7.42
C ASP A 258 -13.09 -6.82 -5.89
N GLN A 259 -13.81 -5.91 -5.21
CA GLN A 259 -14.04 -5.99 -3.76
C GLN A 259 -14.85 -7.24 -3.38
N LEU A 260 -15.89 -7.58 -4.14
CA LEU A 260 -16.69 -8.79 -3.92
C LEU A 260 -15.85 -10.05 -4.17
N ALA A 261 -15.03 -10.07 -5.23
CA ALA A 261 -14.10 -11.16 -5.52
C ALA A 261 -13.03 -11.32 -4.44
N GLU A 262 -12.50 -10.23 -3.87
CA GLU A 262 -11.53 -10.31 -2.78
C GLU A 262 -12.17 -10.85 -1.49
N ILE A 263 -13.41 -10.43 -1.17
CA ILE A 263 -14.18 -10.98 -0.03
C ILE A 263 -14.44 -12.48 -0.20
N GLU A 264 -14.80 -12.93 -1.41
CA GLU A 264 -14.92 -14.35 -1.78
C GLU A 264 -13.59 -15.09 -1.60
N CYS A 265 -12.48 -14.54 -2.12
CA CYS A 265 -11.15 -15.13 -1.97
C CYS A 265 -10.74 -15.28 -0.49
N ARG A 266 -10.90 -14.23 0.33
CA ARG A 266 -10.63 -14.28 1.78
C ARG A 266 -11.50 -15.34 2.48
N ARG A 267 -12.78 -15.45 2.09
CA ARG A 267 -13.73 -16.47 2.62
C ARG A 267 -13.28 -17.89 2.28
N LEU A 268 -12.86 -18.13 1.04
CA LEU A 268 -12.38 -19.44 0.58
C LEU A 268 -11.02 -19.80 1.23
N GLN A 269 -10.09 -18.85 1.33
CA GLN A 269 -8.83 -19.03 2.03
C GLN A 269 -9.03 -19.39 3.51
N GLY A 270 -10.02 -18.78 4.19
CA GLY A 270 -10.39 -19.14 5.56
C GLY A 270 -10.91 -20.58 5.70
N LYS A 271 -11.61 -21.12 4.70
CA LYS A 271 -12.03 -22.54 4.67
C LYS A 271 -10.84 -23.47 4.44
N LEU A 272 -10.01 -23.19 3.43
CA LEU A 272 -8.82 -23.99 3.12
C LEU A 272 -7.88 -24.06 4.34
N SER A 273 -7.62 -22.94 5.01
CA SER A 273 -6.79 -22.92 6.23
C SER A 273 -7.37 -23.77 7.38
N TYR A 274 -8.71 -23.84 7.51
CA TYR A 274 -9.36 -24.74 8.46
C TYR A 274 -9.19 -26.22 8.07
N GLU A 275 -9.38 -26.56 6.80
CA GLU A 275 -9.20 -27.93 6.29
C GLU A 275 -7.74 -28.39 6.40
N GLU A 276 -6.77 -27.52 6.07
CA GLU A 276 -5.34 -27.73 6.29
C GLU A 276 -5.00 -27.98 7.77
N ALA A 277 -5.56 -27.19 8.69
CA ALA A 277 -5.36 -27.38 10.12
C ALA A 277 -5.95 -28.71 10.63
N VAL A 278 -7.13 -29.10 10.14
CA VAL A 278 -7.76 -30.39 10.45
C VAL A 278 -6.90 -31.56 9.93
N LEU A 279 -6.39 -31.47 8.69
CA LEU A 279 -5.49 -32.48 8.11
C LEU A 279 -4.15 -32.57 8.88
N ALA A 280 -3.56 -31.43 9.26
CA ALA A 280 -2.36 -31.40 10.08
C ALA A 280 -2.57 -32.07 11.45
N HIS A 281 -3.69 -31.80 12.12
CA HIS A 281 -4.06 -32.49 13.37
C HIS A 281 -4.26 -34.00 13.17
N GLN A 282 -4.91 -34.43 12.08
CA GLN A 282 -5.06 -35.85 11.77
C GLN A 282 -3.71 -36.54 11.52
N ASN A 283 -2.79 -35.89 10.81
CA ASN A 283 -1.43 -36.42 10.57
C ASN A 283 -0.64 -36.58 11.87
N VAL A 284 -0.67 -35.58 12.77
CA VAL A 284 -0.02 -35.67 14.09
C VAL A 284 -0.65 -36.80 14.94
N ILE A 285 -1.97 -37.00 14.88
CA ILE A 285 -2.64 -38.12 15.56
C ILE A 285 -2.20 -39.47 14.98
N GLN A 286 -2.06 -39.59 13.65
CA GLN A 286 -1.57 -40.83 13.02
C GLN A 286 -0.11 -41.12 13.36
N GLU A 287 0.77 -40.11 13.36
CA GLU A 287 2.16 -40.26 13.78
C GLU A 287 2.27 -40.69 15.25
N ASN A 288 1.51 -40.06 16.14
CA ASN A 288 1.55 -40.37 17.56
C ASN A 288 1.00 -41.77 17.86
N LYS A 289 0.02 -42.27 17.08
CA LYS A 289 -0.39 -43.68 17.10
C LYS A 289 0.78 -44.59 16.71
N LYS A 290 1.37 -44.40 15.52
CA LYS A 290 2.52 -45.19 15.04
C LYS A 290 3.67 -45.23 16.06
N LYS A 291 4.02 -44.09 16.67
CA LYS A 291 5.05 -43.99 17.72
C LYS A 291 4.66 -44.75 19.01
N ALA A 292 3.39 -44.71 19.41
CA ALA A 292 2.87 -45.43 20.58
C ALA A 292 2.63 -46.93 20.34
N ASP A 293 2.51 -47.36 19.08
CA ASP A 293 2.46 -48.76 18.67
C ASP A 293 3.88 -49.35 18.61
N LEU A 294 4.85 -48.67 17.98
CA LEU A 294 6.27 -49.04 18.00
C LEU A 294 6.81 -49.16 19.43
N LEU A 295 6.56 -48.18 20.30
CA LEU A 295 6.98 -48.24 21.72
C LEU A 295 6.31 -49.40 22.50
N ARG A 296 5.16 -49.91 22.02
CA ARG A 296 4.50 -51.09 22.60
C ARG A 296 5.17 -52.38 22.13
N GLU A 297 5.61 -52.42 20.88
CA GLU A 297 6.37 -53.53 20.29
C GLU A 297 7.75 -53.63 20.94
N GLU A 298 8.54 -52.54 20.97
CA GLU A 298 9.83 -52.46 21.69
C GLU A 298 9.72 -52.92 23.15
N LYS A 299 8.66 -52.49 23.85
CA LYS A 299 8.41 -52.91 25.24
C LYS A 299 8.00 -54.38 25.34
N ALA A 300 7.26 -54.91 24.38
CA ALA A 300 6.89 -56.33 24.35
C ALA A 300 8.12 -57.22 24.13
N GLU A 301 8.99 -56.87 23.18
CA GLU A 301 10.28 -57.54 22.95
C GLU A 301 11.15 -57.51 24.22
N LEU A 302 11.28 -56.35 24.86
CA LEU A 302 12.06 -56.21 26.10
C LEU A 302 11.47 -57.04 27.26
N MET A 303 10.13 -57.15 27.35
CA MET A 303 9.47 -58.05 28.31
C MET A 303 9.68 -59.53 27.99
N HIS A 304 9.69 -59.92 26.70
CA HIS A 304 10.03 -61.28 26.26
C HIS A 304 11.47 -61.65 26.66
N LEU A 305 12.46 -60.80 26.33
CA LEU A 305 13.85 -61.01 26.71
C LEU A 305 14.05 -61.09 28.23
N TYR A 306 13.25 -60.35 29.02
CA TYR A 306 13.29 -60.44 30.48
C TYR A 306 12.67 -61.75 31.00
N ALA A 307 11.59 -62.24 30.37
CA ALA A 307 10.97 -63.52 30.71
C ALA A 307 11.89 -64.71 30.36
N GLU A 308 12.58 -64.67 29.22
CA GLU A 308 13.57 -65.68 28.83
C GLU A 308 14.74 -65.73 29.81
N LYS A 309 15.29 -64.59 30.21
CA LYS A 309 16.33 -64.52 31.26
C LYS A 309 15.85 -65.08 32.60
N ARG A 310 14.64 -64.73 33.05
CA ARG A 310 14.06 -65.33 34.27
C ARG A 310 13.88 -66.85 34.16
N LEU A 311 13.61 -67.37 32.96
CA LEU A 311 13.49 -68.80 32.72
C LEU A 311 14.85 -69.51 32.63
N GLN A 312 15.92 -68.80 32.22
CA GLN A 312 17.31 -69.27 32.30
C GLN A 312 17.80 -69.30 33.76
N GLU A 313 17.65 -68.21 34.51
CA GLU A 313 17.96 -68.15 35.96
C GLU A 313 17.26 -69.27 36.74
N GLN A 314 15.99 -69.58 36.41
CA GLN A 314 15.24 -70.67 37.02
C GLN A 314 15.73 -72.07 36.63
N LYS A 315 16.42 -72.25 35.49
CA LYS A 315 17.07 -73.52 35.12
C LYS A 315 18.38 -73.67 35.87
N GLU A 316 19.24 -72.65 35.83
CA GLU A 316 20.51 -72.62 36.56
C GLU A 316 20.31 -72.85 38.06
N MET A 317 19.30 -72.22 38.67
CA MET A 317 18.93 -72.45 40.07
C MET A 317 18.43 -73.87 40.34
N LYS A 318 17.68 -74.49 39.41
CA LYS A 318 17.24 -75.89 39.55
C LYS A 318 18.40 -76.86 39.45
N GLU A 319 19.29 -76.67 38.47
CA GLU A 319 20.50 -77.48 38.30
C GLU A 319 21.41 -77.38 39.54
N LEU A 320 21.58 -76.18 40.09
CA LEU A 320 22.35 -75.97 41.34
C LEU A 320 21.68 -76.65 42.56
N VAL A 321 20.35 -76.55 42.69
CA VAL A 321 19.59 -77.26 43.73
C VAL A 321 19.69 -78.77 43.56
N GLU A 322 19.66 -79.29 42.33
CA GLU A 322 19.80 -80.71 42.04
C GLU A 322 21.20 -81.22 42.40
N GLN A 323 22.27 -80.50 42.04
CA GLN A 323 23.64 -80.78 42.48
C GLN A 323 23.78 -80.79 44.02
N VAL A 324 23.17 -79.83 44.71
CA VAL A 324 23.15 -79.79 46.19
C VAL A 324 22.36 -80.97 46.77
N MET A 325 21.25 -81.36 46.14
CA MET A 325 20.47 -82.54 46.54
C MET A 325 21.23 -83.85 46.29
N GLU A 326 22.03 -83.96 45.22
CA GLU A 326 22.94 -85.09 45.02
C GLU A 326 24.08 -85.11 46.05
N GLY A 327 24.66 -83.94 46.36
CA GLY A 327 25.57 -83.79 47.50
C GLY A 327 24.96 -84.30 48.80
N HIS A 328 23.71 -83.94 49.10
CA HIS A 328 22.99 -84.45 50.27
C HIS A 328 22.71 -85.97 50.20
N LYS A 329 22.33 -86.53 49.04
CA LYS A 329 22.20 -88.00 48.84
C LYS A 329 23.51 -88.71 49.16
N ASN A 330 24.63 -88.21 48.62
CA ASN A 330 25.96 -88.79 48.80
C ASN A 330 26.42 -88.70 50.28
N VAL A 331 26.22 -87.55 50.93
CA VAL A 331 26.48 -87.39 52.37
C VAL A 331 25.57 -88.30 53.22
N LYS A 332 24.32 -88.52 52.82
CA LYS A 332 23.41 -89.46 53.50
C LYS A 332 23.90 -90.90 53.36
N GLN A 333 24.29 -91.36 52.16
CA GLN A 333 24.88 -92.68 51.94
C GLN A 333 26.19 -92.89 52.73
N VAL A 334 27.03 -91.85 52.84
CA VAL A 334 28.25 -91.92 53.67
C VAL A 334 27.89 -92.01 55.16
N LYS A 335 26.88 -91.26 55.64
CA LYS A 335 26.38 -91.39 57.02
C LYS A 335 25.76 -92.76 57.28
N GLU A 336 25.03 -93.32 56.32
CA GLU A 336 24.42 -94.66 56.40
C GLU A 336 25.51 -95.73 56.51
N LYS A 337 26.54 -95.71 55.66
CA LYS A 337 27.71 -96.61 55.78
C LYS A 337 28.46 -96.45 57.11
N ILE A 338 28.64 -95.22 57.59
CA ILE A 338 29.23 -94.96 58.92
C ILE A 338 28.33 -95.50 60.04
N GLN A 339 27.01 -95.45 59.87
CA GLN A 339 26.05 -96.02 60.80
C GLN A 339 26.04 -97.55 60.74
N GLU A 340 26.15 -98.17 59.57
CA GLU A 340 26.32 -99.62 59.39
C GLU A 340 27.61 -100.12 60.07
N TYR A 341 28.74 -99.45 59.86
CA TYR A 341 29.98 -99.78 60.58
C TYR A 341 29.86 -99.59 62.10
N LYS A 342 29.18 -98.52 62.55
CA LYS A 342 28.90 -98.33 63.98
C LYS A 342 27.93 -99.38 64.52
N GLN A 343 26.97 -99.84 63.72
CA GLN A 343 26.05 -100.91 64.08
C GLN A 343 26.77 -102.26 64.12
N GLN A 344 27.76 -102.52 63.25
CA GLN A 344 28.62 -103.70 63.34
C GLN A 344 29.48 -103.67 64.61
N ILE A 345 30.10 -102.53 64.96
CA ILE A 345 30.86 -102.38 66.21
C ILE A 345 29.94 -102.53 67.43
N VAL A 346 28.78 -101.87 67.42
CA VAL A 346 27.78 -102.01 68.50
C VAL A 346 27.21 -103.42 68.53
N GLN A 347 27.07 -104.13 67.41
CA GLN A 347 26.60 -105.51 67.39
C GLN A 347 27.66 -106.47 67.92
N GLN A 348 28.94 -106.29 67.60
CA GLN A 348 30.03 -107.03 68.24
C GLN A 348 30.00 -106.81 69.76
N VAL A 349 29.90 -105.56 70.21
CA VAL A 349 29.77 -105.22 71.64
C VAL A 349 28.43 -105.69 72.23
N CYS A 350 27.36 -105.85 71.45
CA CYS A 350 26.06 -106.39 71.88
C CYS A 350 25.94 -107.91 71.68
N GLU A 351 26.94 -108.57 71.10
CA GLU A 351 27.16 -110.01 71.18
C GLU A 351 27.99 -110.27 72.44
N GLU A 352 29.10 -109.56 72.64
CA GLU A 352 29.91 -109.54 73.88
C GLU A 352 29.07 -109.20 75.15
N THR A 353 28.15 -108.23 75.07
CA THR A 353 27.23 -107.89 76.18
C THR A 353 25.84 -108.53 76.06
N GLY A 354 25.48 -109.08 74.91
CA GLY A 354 24.26 -109.88 74.74
C GLY A 354 24.42 -111.28 75.33
N GLU A 355 25.64 -111.82 75.32
CA GLU A 355 26.01 -112.97 76.16
C GLU A 355 25.84 -112.67 77.65
N LEU A 356 25.97 -111.40 78.09
CA LEU A 356 25.69 -110.96 79.46
C LEU A 356 24.21 -110.64 79.72
N LEU A 357 23.44 -110.22 78.71
CA LEU A 357 22.00 -109.88 78.87
C LEU A 357 21.07 -111.08 78.67
N ARG A 358 21.48 -112.09 77.90
CA ARG A 358 20.74 -113.36 77.78
C ARG A 358 20.78 -114.16 79.09
N GLN A 359 21.74 -113.85 79.97
CA GLN A 359 21.79 -114.29 81.38
C GLN A 359 20.72 -113.61 82.27
N ALA A 360 19.89 -112.70 81.73
CA ALA A 360 18.91 -111.93 82.49
C ALA A 360 17.50 -111.87 81.86
N LEU A 361 17.34 -111.73 80.53
CA LEU A 361 16.01 -111.47 79.95
C LEU A 361 15.01 -112.66 79.99
N GLU A 362 15.45 -113.84 80.42
CA GLU A 362 14.55 -114.93 80.83
C GLU A 362 13.62 -114.53 82.00
N GLU A 363 13.97 -113.47 82.75
CA GLU A 363 13.21 -112.96 83.91
C GLU A 363 11.87 -112.22 83.56
N GLN A 364 11.43 -112.06 82.29
CA GLN A 364 10.47 -110.97 82.00
C GLN A 364 9.29 -111.11 81.01
N GLU A 365 9.25 -112.00 79.99
CA GLU A 365 8.32 -111.83 78.82
C GLU A 365 6.81 -112.14 79.05
N GLU A 366 6.38 -112.38 80.28
CA GLU A 366 5.09 -112.99 80.67
C GLU A 366 3.76 -112.17 80.38
N LYS A 367 3.72 -111.08 79.54
CA LYS A 367 2.95 -109.86 79.95
C LYS A 367 1.90 -109.12 79.03
N ASN A 368 1.74 -109.25 77.68
CA ASN A 368 0.74 -108.39 76.92
C ASN A 368 0.17 -108.92 75.55
N ARG A 369 -1.05 -108.46 75.09
CA ARG A 369 -1.73 -108.82 73.79
C ARG A 369 -3.04 -108.02 73.34
N LYS A 370 -3.08 -106.66 73.24
CA LYS A 370 -4.27 -105.68 73.24
C LYS A 370 -5.37 -105.50 72.04
N ARG A 371 -5.38 -104.43 71.13
CA ARG A 371 -6.42 -103.93 70.06
C ARG A 371 -5.91 -102.79 69.02
N TYR A 372 -6.49 -102.04 67.98
CA TYR A 372 -7.79 -101.74 67.18
C TYR A 372 -7.67 -100.91 65.76
N GLU A 373 -8.72 -100.32 65.06
CA GLU A 373 -8.80 -99.84 63.56
C GLU A 373 -9.90 -98.71 63.05
N LEU A 374 -9.94 -98.09 61.75
CA LEU A 374 -11.10 -97.57 60.72
C LEU A 374 -11.42 -96.01 60.04
N ILE A 375 -11.66 -95.57 58.65
CA ILE A 375 -12.49 -94.33 57.84
C ILE A 375 -12.06 -93.17 56.61
N GLN A 376 -12.85 -92.51 55.53
CA GLN A 376 -12.61 -91.24 54.48
C GLN A 376 -13.56 -90.55 53.17
N GLN A 377 -13.46 -89.24 52.51
CA GLN A 377 -13.68 -88.47 51.03
C GLN A 377 -14.79 -87.32 50.30
N ILE A 378 -14.62 -86.45 49.11
CA ILE A 378 -15.54 -85.29 48.33
C ILE A 378 -15.26 -84.45 46.82
N ARG A 379 -16.13 -83.57 45.99
CA ARG A 379 -16.03 -82.64 44.59
C ARG A 379 -17.19 -81.51 44.00
N ALA A 380 -17.50 -80.69 42.81
CA ALA A 380 -17.13 -79.58 41.65
C ALA A 380 -18.29 -78.94 40.51
N ILE A 381 -18.47 -77.96 39.41
CA ILE A 381 -18.18 -76.51 38.64
C ILE A 381 -18.98 -75.95 37.18
N GLU A 382 -19.09 -74.62 36.54
CA GLU A 382 -19.85 -73.99 35.18
C GLU A 382 -19.62 -72.42 34.46
N SER A 383 -20.08 -71.51 33.38
CA SER A 383 -20.83 -71.13 31.92
C SER A 383 -20.83 -69.59 31.10
N THR A 384 -21.42 -69.10 29.83
CA THR A 384 -21.46 -67.63 29.01
C THR A 384 -22.23 -67.13 27.51
N PRO A 385 -22.41 -65.78 26.89
CA PRO A 385 -23.23 -65.14 25.59
C PRO A 385 -22.99 -63.73 24.57
N SER A 386 -23.74 -63.19 23.43
CA SER A 386 -23.71 -61.81 22.45
C SER A 386 -24.82 -61.36 21.20
N ILE A 387 -25.10 -60.35 20.14
CA ILE A 387 -24.88 -58.94 19.27
C ILE A 387 -26.08 -58.30 18.17
N ARG A 388 -26.35 -57.29 17.10
CA ARG A 388 -26.00 -56.13 15.95
C ARG A 388 -27.16 -55.02 15.29
N HIS A 389 -27.47 -54.09 14.16
CA HIS A 389 -27.23 -53.39 12.68
C HIS A 389 -28.06 -51.98 12.01
N LYS A 390 -28.04 -51.33 10.67
CA LYS A 390 -28.73 -49.99 9.92
C LYS A 390 -28.83 -49.66 8.22
N PHE A 391 -29.21 -48.62 7.24
CA PHE A 391 -29.79 -47.14 6.73
C PHE A 391 -30.05 -46.75 5.05
N VAL A 392 -30.42 -45.67 4.09
CA VAL A 392 -30.93 -44.15 3.65
C VAL A 392 -31.37 -43.61 2.04
N ASP A 393 -31.77 -42.30 1.48
CA ASP A 393 -32.44 -41.77 0.04
C ASP A 393 -32.42 -40.20 -0.78
N LEU A 394 -33.09 -39.69 -2.00
CA LEU A 394 -33.02 -38.34 -2.97
C LEU A 394 -34.14 -37.60 -4.13
N THR A 395 -33.99 -36.44 -5.02
CA THR A 395 -34.96 -35.52 -6.05
C THR A 395 -34.50 -34.59 -7.44
N GLU A 396 -34.99 -33.57 -8.42
CA GLU A 396 -36.09 -32.52 -9.07
C GLU A 396 -35.97 -31.62 -10.58
N THR A 397 -36.87 -30.66 -11.29
CA THR A 397 -36.80 -29.80 -12.74
C THR A 397 -37.87 -28.60 -13.44
N GLY A 398 -37.73 -27.72 -14.63
CA GLY A 398 -38.68 -26.63 -15.48
C GLY A 398 -38.27 -25.71 -16.90
N GLY A 399 -38.79 -24.73 -17.89
CA GLY A 399 -39.94 -23.75 -18.59
C GLY A 399 -39.76 -22.64 -19.95
N HIS A 400 -40.71 -21.84 -20.75
CA HIS A 400 -40.58 -20.80 -22.07
C HIS A 400 -41.71 -19.75 -22.89
N GLY A 401 -41.56 -18.80 -24.02
CA GLY A 401 -42.58 -17.84 -24.94
C GLY A 401 -42.31 -16.68 -26.22
N LEU A 402 -43.23 -15.93 -27.12
CA LEU A 402 -43.05 -14.85 -28.39
C LEU A 402 -44.22 -13.86 -29.27
N PHE A 403 -44.07 -12.83 -30.31
CA PHE A 403 -45.11 -11.83 -31.19
C PHE A 403 -44.88 -10.84 -32.63
N GLY A 404 -45.78 -9.92 -33.38
CA GLY A 404 -45.69 -8.95 -34.75
C GLY A 404 -46.78 -7.79 -35.49
N GLU A 405 -46.67 -6.96 -36.71
CA GLU A 405 -47.55 -5.69 -37.41
C GLU A 405 -47.61 -5.03 -39.04
N MET A 406 -48.31 -3.84 -39.60
CA MET A 406 -48.66 -3.17 -41.10
C MET A 406 -48.80 -1.50 -41.59
N SER A 407 -49.30 -0.60 -42.67
CA SER A 407 -50.11 -0.24 -44.08
C SER A 407 -50.06 1.23 -45.04
N VAL A 408 -50.95 1.80 -46.08
CA VAL A 408 -50.84 2.99 -47.28
C VAL A 408 -52.00 4.06 -48.05
N VAL A 409 -51.89 4.95 -49.24
CA VAL A 409 -52.76 6.23 -49.90
C VAL A 409 -53.02 6.80 -51.55
N GLU A 410 -53.51 8.10 -52.08
CA GLU A 410 -54.24 8.66 -53.49
C GLU A 410 -54.02 9.95 -54.68
N LEU A 411 -54.92 10.98 -55.24
CA LEU A 411 -55.29 11.54 -56.77
C LEU A 411 -55.38 13.03 -57.70
N ARG A 412 -56.54 13.80 -58.16
CA ARG A 412 -57.24 14.71 -59.40
C ARG A 412 -56.98 16.10 -60.42
N GLU A 413 -57.96 16.65 -61.39
CA GLU A 413 -58.48 18.04 -62.10
C GLU A 413 -58.07 19.08 -63.33
N ARG A 414 -57.18 18.89 -64.32
CA ARG A 414 -56.22 19.99 -64.74
C ARG A 414 -56.39 21.04 -65.92
N LEU A 415 -57.33 21.01 -66.88
CA LEU A 415 -57.13 21.75 -68.18
C LEU A 415 -57.64 23.20 -68.33
N ALA A 416 -58.75 23.61 -67.71
CA ALA A 416 -59.33 24.96 -67.93
C ALA A 416 -58.42 26.10 -67.43
N LEU A 417 -57.64 25.81 -66.39
CA LEU A 417 -56.68 26.69 -65.71
C LEU A 417 -55.67 27.36 -66.66
N LEU A 418 -55.37 26.75 -67.81
CA LEU A 418 -54.24 27.12 -68.65
C LEU A 418 -54.37 28.46 -69.41
N LYS A 419 -55.59 28.98 -69.61
CA LYS A 419 -55.79 30.27 -70.33
C LYS A 419 -55.84 31.49 -69.42
N GLU A 420 -56.41 31.35 -68.22
CA GLU A 420 -56.37 32.41 -67.21
C GLU A 420 -54.93 32.61 -66.72
N ALA A 421 -54.19 31.51 -66.55
CA ALA A 421 -52.76 31.51 -66.26
C ALA A 421 -51.92 32.35 -67.26
N GLN A 422 -52.31 32.43 -68.54
CA GLN A 422 -51.50 33.16 -69.54
C GLN A 422 -51.60 34.69 -69.39
N LYS A 423 -52.77 35.23 -69.02
CA LYS A 423 -52.91 36.68 -68.72
C LYS A 423 -52.37 37.02 -67.34
N ALA A 424 -52.64 36.18 -66.34
CA ALA A 424 -52.02 36.31 -65.02
C ALA A 424 -50.49 36.43 -65.17
N ALA A 425 -49.88 35.53 -65.96
CA ALA A 425 -48.45 35.55 -66.24
C ALA A 425 -47.92 36.77 -67.07
N GLU A 426 -48.74 37.75 -67.48
CA GLU A 426 -48.25 39.02 -68.03
C GLU A 426 -48.31 40.17 -67.01
N GLU A 427 -49.36 40.21 -66.18
CA GLU A 427 -49.48 41.16 -65.08
C GLU A 427 -48.50 40.80 -63.97
N GLU A 428 -48.42 39.51 -63.62
CA GLU A 428 -47.41 38.93 -62.73
C GLU A 428 -45.98 39.28 -63.17
N LYS A 429 -45.68 39.32 -64.48
CA LYS A 429 -44.35 39.75 -64.98
C LYS A 429 -44.07 41.24 -64.74
N ARG A 430 -45.08 42.10 -64.73
CA ARG A 430 -44.91 43.54 -64.42
C ARG A 430 -44.71 43.75 -62.93
N ASP A 431 -45.50 43.05 -62.12
CA ASP A 431 -45.38 43.08 -60.67
C ASP A 431 -44.06 42.47 -60.20
N GLN A 432 -43.61 41.35 -60.81
CA GLN A 432 -42.26 40.80 -60.66
C GLN A 432 -41.19 41.87 -60.94
N ILE A 433 -41.28 42.65 -62.02
CA ILE A 433 -40.30 43.71 -62.34
C ILE A 433 -40.32 44.86 -61.31
N ILE A 434 -41.48 45.21 -60.76
CA ILE A 434 -41.61 46.26 -59.74
C ILE A 434 -41.06 45.76 -58.39
N HIS A 435 -41.48 44.57 -57.96
CA HIS A 435 -40.98 43.92 -56.76
C HIS A 435 -39.48 43.61 -56.85
N GLU A 436 -38.96 43.21 -58.00
CA GLU A 436 -37.51 43.05 -58.22
C GLU A 436 -36.74 44.35 -58.00
N LYS A 437 -37.27 45.50 -58.42
CA LYS A 437 -36.62 46.81 -58.21
C LYS A 437 -36.67 47.19 -56.73
N GLN A 438 -37.83 47.09 -56.11
CA GLN A 438 -38.01 47.36 -54.67
C GLN A 438 -37.13 46.44 -53.81
N ALA A 439 -37.06 45.14 -54.13
CA ALA A 439 -36.20 44.18 -53.46
C ALA A 439 -34.70 44.47 -53.66
N LYS A 440 -34.29 44.96 -54.85
CA LYS A 440 -32.90 45.38 -55.09
C LYS A 440 -32.54 46.65 -54.31
N GLU A 441 -33.48 47.58 -54.14
CA GLU A 441 -33.31 48.78 -53.32
C GLU A 441 -33.28 48.45 -51.83
N GLN A 442 -34.22 47.62 -51.34
CA GLN A 442 -34.24 47.10 -49.98
C GLN A 442 -32.95 46.33 -49.64
N LEU A 443 -32.51 45.42 -50.52
CA LEU A 443 -31.24 44.69 -50.34
C LEU A 443 -30.03 45.62 -50.21
N ILE A 444 -30.01 46.77 -50.90
CA ILE A 444 -28.92 47.75 -50.75
C ILE A 444 -28.99 48.47 -49.40
N LEU A 445 -30.20 48.77 -48.90
CA LEU A 445 -30.41 49.33 -47.56
C LEU A 445 -30.03 48.32 -46.46
N ASP A 446 -30.52 47.09 -46.54
CA ASP A 446 -30.18 45.99 -45.62
C ASP A 446 -28.66 45.77 -45.54
N LYS A 447 -27.96 45.88 -46.68
CA LYS A 447 -26.50 45.77 -46.73
C LYS A 447 -25.79 46.97 -46.13
N LEU A 448 -26.32 48.19 -46.28
CA LEU A 448 -25.80 49.38 -45.59
C LEU A 448 -25.98 49.27 -44.07
N ASP A 449 -27.14 48.81 -43.60
CA ASP A 449 -27.43 48.65 -42.18
C ASP A 449 -26.55 47.56 -41.56
N GLN A 450 -26.38 46.40 -42.23
CA GLN A 450 -25.41 45.37 -41.85
C GLN A 450 -23.97 45.92 -41.76
N ILE A 451 -23.53 46.69 -42.76
CA ILE A 451 -22.20 47.35 -42.76
C ILE A 451 -22.08 48.31 -41.56
N SER A 452 -23.11 49.09 -41.25
CA SER A 452 -23.09 50.04 -40.13
C SER A 452 -22.95 49.33 -38.78
N GLN A 453 -23.65 48.22 -38.60
CA GLN A 453 -23.61 47.39 -37.39
C GLN A 453 -22.21 46.76 -37.22
N PHE A 454 -21.66 46.15 -38.27
CA PHE A 454 -20.29 45.59 -38.23
C PHE A 454 -19.22 46.65 -37.94
N ARG A 455 -19.33 47.86 -38.49
CA ARG A 455 -18.40 48.96 -38.19
C ARG A 455 -18.49 49.37 -36.71
N ALA A 456 -19.70 49.56 -36.17
CA ALA A 456 -19.91 49.87 -34.76
C ALA A 456 -19.41 48.75 -33.82
N GLU A 457 -19.54 47.48 -34.20
CA GLU A 457 -19.01 46.34 -33.43
C GLU A 457 -17.48 46.27 -33.47
N LEU A 458 -16.87 46.52 -34.63
CA LEU A 458 -15.41 46.62 -34.75
C LEU A 458 -14.84 47.78 -33.94
N GLU A 459 -15.54 48.92 -33.89
CA GLU A 459 -15.20 50.06 -33.03
C GLU A 459 -15.31 49.69 -31.55
N ARG A 460 -16.40 49.07 -31.10
CA ARG A 460 -16.55 48.57 -29.71
C ARG A 460 -15.44 47.56 -29.35
N ALA A 461 -15.13 46.63 -30.24
CA ALA A 461 -14.09 45.63 -30.03
C ALA A 461 -12.68 46.24 -30.01
N ALA A 462 -12.41 47.25 -30.84
CA ALA A 462 -11.16 48.02 -30.81
C ALA A 462 -11.04 48.85 -29.53
N ALA A 463 -12.12 49.52 -29.13
CA ALA A 463 -12.22 50.29 -27.89
C ALA A 463 -11.96 49.40 -26.67
N PHE A 464 -12.48 48.16 -26.64
CA PHE A 464 -12.24 47.19 -25.56
C PHE A 464 -10.82 46.57 -25.58
N LYS A 465 -10.20 46.39 -26.75
CA LYS A 465 -8.80 45.91 -26.87
C LYS A 465 -7.77 46.98 -26.49
N SER A 466 -8.14 48.26 -26.57
CA SER A 466 -7.24 49.39 -26.29
C SER A 466 -6.71 49.49 -24.84
N PRO A 467 -7.48 49.25 -23.75
CA PRO A 467 -7.01 49.39 -22.38
C PRO A 467 -6.25 48.14 -21.94
N LEU A 468 -6.59 46.97 -22.49
CA LEU A 468 -5.89 45.71 -22.23
C LEU A 468 -4.43 45.80 -22.73
N ARG A 469 -4.20 46.33 -23.94
CA ARG A 469 -2.85 46.65 -24.42
C ARG A 469 -2.12 47.67 -23.53
N ARG A 470 -2.82 48.71 -23.03
CA ARG A 470 -2.24 49.67 -22.08
C ARG A 470 -1.89 49.04 -20.73
N ARG A 471 -2.60 48.00 -20.29
CA ARG A 471 -2.27 47.22 -19.08
C ARG A 471 -1.05 46.34 -19.29
N THR A 472 -1.01 45.51 -20.34
CA THR A 472 0.14 44.64 -20.61
C THR A 472 1.43 45.42 -20.87
N SER A 473 1.37 46.56 -21.56
CA SER A 473 2.54 47.46 -21.71
C SER A 473 2.94 48.19 -20.42
N ARG A 474 2.05 48.34 -19.43
CA ARG A 474 2.43 48.82 -18.09
C ARG A 474 3.06 47.69 -17.28
N GLU A 475 2.47 46.51 -17.29
CA GLU A 475 2.96 45.30 -16.60
C GLU A 475 4.38 44.91 -17.04
N GLN A 476 4.65 44.95 -18.36
CA GLN A 476 6.00 44.73 -18.91
C GLN A 476 7.01 45.81 -18.45
N ASN A 477 6.60 47.08 -18.41
CA ASN A 477 7.46 48.16 -17.91
C ASN A 477 7.71 48.07 -16.40
N THR A 478 6.72 47.67 -15.59
CA THR A 478 6.93 47.40 -14.16
C THR A 478 7.82 46.19 -13.93
N GLY A 479 7.68 45.13 -14.73
CA GLY A 479 8.56 43.95 -14.66
C GLY A 479 10.02 44.31 -14.93
N LEU A 480 10.28 45.15 -15.95
CA LEU A 480 11.61 45.71 -16.21
C LEU A 480 12.12 46.61 -15.06
N LEU A 481 11.23 47.38 -14.42
CA LEU A 481 11.60 48.21 -13.27
C LEU A 481 12.05 47.38 -12.07
N TYR A 482 11.29 46.32 -11.72
CA TYR A 482 11.65 45.39 -10.65
C TYR A 482 12.93 44.60 -10.97
N PHE A 483 13.14 44.21 -12.23
CA PHE A 483 14.39 43.56 -12.65
C PHE A 483 15.60 44.48 -12.50
N CYS A 484 15.47 45.76 -12.84
CA CYS A 484 16.53 46.76 -12.64
C CYS A 484 16.79 47.05 -11.16
N GLN A 485 15.75 47.07 -10.31
CA GLN A 485 15.94 47.22 -8.86
C GLN A 485 16.62 46.01 -8.23
N GLY A 486 16.22 44.78 -8.59
CA GLY A 486 16.83 43.55 -8.09
C GLY A 486 18.33 43.44 -8.39
N LEU A 487 18.78 43.94 -9.54
CA LEU A 487 20.21 44.04 -9.88
C LEU A 487 20.97 45.02 -8.98
N HIS A 488 20.35 46.11 -8.55
CA HIS A 488 21.00 47.10 -7.68
C HIS A 488 21.26 46.53 -6.28
N TRP A 489 20.24 45.94 -5.64
CA TRP A 489 20.37 45.27 -4.34
C TRP A 489 21.42 44.15 -4.35
N GLY A 490 21.62 43.47 -5.50
CA GLY A 490 22.67 42.47 -5.67
C GLY A 490 24.09 43.03 -5.72
N GLN A 491 24.29 44.28 -6.14
CA GLN A 491 25.60 44.93 -6.11
C GLN A 491 25.92 45.52 -4.72
N ASP A 492 24.91 46.09 -4.06
CA ASP A 492 25.05 46.66 -2.72
C ASP A 492 25.38 45.57 -1.67
N PHE A 493 24.84 44.34 -1.82
CA PHE A 493 25.17 43.21 -0.93
C PHE A 493 26.62 42.69 -1.09
N LEU A 494 27.21 42.81 -2.29
CA LEU A 494 28.61 42.44 -2.53
C LEU A 494 29.59 43.44 -1.88
N LEU A 495 29.29 44.74 -1.97
CA LEU A 495 30.08 45.80 -1.33
C LEU A 495 30.11 45.69 0.21
N ILE A 496 29.07 45.15 0.83
CA ILE A 496 29.03 44.91 2.28
C ILE A 496 29.90 43.69 2.68
N LEU A 497 30.04 42.69 1.81
CA LEU A 497 30.87 41.51 2.07
C LEU A 497 32.37 41.76 1.84
N GLU A 498 32.76 42.50 0.80
CA GLU A 498 34.18 42.81 0.54
C GLU A 498 34.80 43.68 1.65
N ASN A 499 34.06 44.62 2.23
CA ASN A 499 34.57 45.52 3.29
C ASN A 499 34.81 44.83 4.65
N ASN A 500 34.20 43.67 4.91
CA ASN A 500 34.35 42.97 6.20
C ASN A 500 35.53 41.98 6.25
N PHE A 501 36.26 41.76 5.14
CA PHE A 501 37.39 40.83 5.08
C PHE A 501 38.78 41.48 5.25
N HIS A 502 38.84 42.76 5.66
CA HIS A 502 40.09 43.50 5.90
C HIS A 502 40.36 43.89 7.36
N GLN A 503 39.62 43.31 8.33
CA GLN A 503 39.95 43.38 9.76
C GLN A 503 39.72 42.04 10.47
N ILE A 504 40.72 41.14 10.38
CA ILE A 504 41.12 40.10 11.35
C ILE A 504 42.50 39.58 10.93
#